data_AF-A0A954HCF4-F1
#
_entry.id   AF-A0A954HCF4-F1
#
_cell.length_a   1.000
_cell.length_b   1.000
_cell.length_c   1.000
_cell.angle_alpha   90.00
_cell.angle_beta   90.00
_cell.angle_gamma   90.00
#
_symmetry.space_group_name_H-M   'P 1'
#
loop_
_entity.id
_entity.type
_entity.pdbx_description
1 polymer ?
#
loop_
_entity_poly.entity_id
_entity_poly.type
_entity_poly.pdbx_seq_one_letter_code
_entity_poly.pdbx_strand_id
1 'polypeptide(L)'
;MNEFRFLSWIAIVFLLFSFSAYADNQNSEEVTLQQFVTGNKLIQKLEEPLTVSWDHAELRTILQQLSATTDVALVIDRRLDPHFPITLSLANRPFLEILVEVGRQSRAELSVQSNYLYLGPPQAARNLRTVIAQKEEELKEALTGVDSLTRRQMTRRTDLIWDDLTTPLEVIRKISGEYTLKLSDSDQIPHDLLTKCHLPSASLSQQLCTLLIQYDLCYGWDEFGKSFRITPFPEDVSLRQQHRVPKSRRDQVERELASHPELKWNWGKNNQLELIGRVEDHEWLISLLFPKRGGGNSVVNQGVKLSLQRFTLKQEGVSVVSVIDELQKSGIEFQFEPAEFGDRFRERKDKVDLNLQEASPEELCQQLFGKLPVKYEVLRDKIVLQPAE
;
A
#
# COMPACT_ATOMS: atom_id res chain seq x y z
N MET A 1 -33.73 8.37 26.10
CA MET A 1 -33.06 7.26 26.80
C MET A 1 -32.50 6.33 25.73
N ASN A 2 -31.17 6.12 25.77
CA ASN A 2 -30.31 5.29 24.90
C ASN A 2 -30.08 5.85 23.48
N GLU A 3 -29.06 6.68 23.28
CA GLU A 3 -27.64 6.34 23.06
C GLU A 3 -27.39 5.47 21.81
N PHE A 4 -27.17 6.13 20.67
CA PHE A 4 -26.45 5.55 19.54
C PHE A 4 -25.05 6.15 19.51
N ARG A 5 -24.06 5.30 19.82
CA ARG A 5 -22.64 5.62 19.87
C ARG A 5 -22.13 6.03 18.49
N PHE A 6 -21.67 7.28 18.39
CA PHE A 6 -20.80 7.76 17.32
C PHE A 6 -19.45 7.04 17.45
N LEU A 7 -19.09 6.20 16.48
CA LEU A 7 -17.71 5.71 16.32
C LEU A 7 -16.92 6.83 15.65
N SER A 8 -16.18 7.59 16.47
CA SER A 8 -15.13 8.50 16.00
C SER A 8 -14.10 7.75 15.19
N TRP A 9 -13.92 8.14 13.94
CA TRP A 9 -12.75 7.81 13.14
C TRP A 9 -11.60 8.74 13.59
N ILE A 10 -10.52 8.15 14.08
CA ILE A 10 -9.29 8.86 14.46
C ILE A 10 -8.36 8.81 13.25
N ALA A 11 -7.95 9.96 12.73
CA ALA A 11 -6.88 10.05 11.74
C ALA A 11 -5.54 10.09 12.50
N ILE A 12 -4.59 9.23 12.14
CA ILE A 12 -3.25 9.17 12.73
C ILE A 12 -2.29 9.75 11.69
N VAL A 13 -1.60 10.85 12.03
CA VAL A 13 -0.60 11.49 11.17
C VAL A 13 0.79 11.08 11.67
N PHE A 14 1.53 10.30 10.89
CA PHE A 14 2.94 10.00 11.14
C PHE A 14 3.81 10.98 10.37
N LEU A 15 4.77 11.62 11.05
CA LEU A 15 5.84 12.42 10.45
C LEU A 15 7.14 11.59 10.55
N LEU A 16 7.61 11.08 9.41
CA LEU A 16 8.82 10.26 9.33
C LEU A 16 10.00 11.13 8.87
N PHE A 17 11.00 11.30 9.73
CA PHE A 17 12.29 11.88 9.39
C PHE A 17 13.36 10.78 9.44
N SER A 18 14.20 10.67 8.40
CA SER A 18 15.35 9.75 8.43
C SER A 18 16.59 10.46 8.99
N PHE A 19 17.15 9.92 10.08
CA PHE A 19 18.50 10.21 10.55
C PHE A 19 19.34 8.95 10.34
N SER A 20 20.46 9.07 9.62
CA SER A 20 21.44 7.98 9.52
C SER A 20 22.28 7.95 10.79
N ALA A 21 22.04 6.94 11.65
CA ALA A 21 22.92 6.59 12.75
C ALA A 21 23.19 5.09 12.68
N TYR A 22 24.40 4.74 12.24
CA TYR A 22 24.94 3.39 12.29
C TYR A 22 25.25 3.06 13.75
N ALA A 23 24.48 2.14 14.34
CA ALA A 23 24.78 1.58 15.65
C ALA A 23 24.67 0.05 15.56
N ASP A 24 25.84 -0.58 15.55
CA ASP A 24 26.04 -2.01 15.71
C ASP A 24 25.58 -2.41 17.12
N ASN A 25 24.60 -3.31 17.21
CA ASN A 25 24.28 -3.95 18.48
C ASN A 25 23.79 -5.38 18.24
N GLN A 26 24.69 -6.32 18.46
CA GLN A 26 24.37 -7.73 18.60
C GLN A 26 23.54 -7.93 19.88
N ASN A 27 22.25 -8.16 19.73
CA ASN A 27 21.44 -8.86 20.73
C ASN A 27 20.45 -9.76 20.02
N SER A 28 20.49 -11.03 20.37
CA SER A 28 19.56 -12.08 19.98
C SER A 28 18.14 -11.74 20.47
N GLU A 29 17.34 -11.14 19.59
CA GLU A 29 15.93 -10.84 19.83
C GLU A 29 15.04 -12.05 19.51
N GLU A 30 14.15 -12.40 20.43
CA GLU A 30 12.95 -13.16 20.12
C GLU A 30 12.24 -12.48 18.93
N VAL A 31 12.05 -13.22 17.83
CA VAL A 31 11.36 -12.74 16.64
C VAL A 31 9.91 -12.45 17.01
N THR A 32 9.64 -11.21 17.39
CA THR A 32 8.28 -10.72 17.55
C THR A 32 7.70 -10.68 16.14
N LEU A 33 6.84 -11.65 15.81
CA LEU A 33 6.19 -11.72 14.50
C LEU A 33 5.34 -10.45 14.34
N GLN A 34 5.82 -9.51 13.52
CA GLN A 34 5.05 -8.32 13.19
C GLN A 34 3.71 -8.76 12.58
N GLN A 35 2.61 -8.34 13.20
CA GLN A 35 1.28 -8.75 12.81
C GLN A 35 0.72 -7.79 11.75
N PHE A 36 0.84 -8.18 10.48
CA PHE A 36 0.38 -7.36 9.36
C PHE A 36 -1.15 -7.35 9.19
N VAL A 37 -1.70 -6.22 8.75
CA VAL A 37 -3.11 -6.09 8.39
C VAL A 37 -3.41 -6.75 7.04
N THR A 38 -4.59 -7.36 6.94
CA THR A 38 -5.05 -8.04 5.72
C THR A 38 -6.53 -7.75 5.45
N GLY A 39 -6.99 -8.12 4.26
CA GLY A 39 -8.38 -8.01 3.81
C GLY A 39 -8.90 -6.58 3.83
N ASN A 40 -10.12 -6.38 4.34
CA ASN A 40 -10.72 -5.06 4.39
C ASN A 40 -9.93 -4.06 5.25
N LYS A 41 -9.22 -4.52 6.28
CA LYS A 41 -8.37 -3.65 7.10
C LYS A 41 -7.18 -3.12 6.30
N LEU A 42 -6.61 -3.95 5.42
CA LEU A 42 -5.57 -3.51 4.50
C LEU A 42 -6.10 -2.42 3.55
N ILE A 43 -7.27 -2.64 2.96
CA ILE A 43 -7.90 -1.64 2.07
C ILE A 43 -8.12 -0.31 2.81
N GLN A 44 -8.62 -0.36 4.05
CA GLN A 44 -8.78 0.83 4.89
C GLN A 44 -7.44 1.52 5.16
N LYS A 45 -6.38 0.77 5.48
CA LYS A 45 -5.03 1.33 5.65
C LYS A 45 -4.50 2.03 4.39
N LEU A 46 -4.83 1.53 3.21
CA LEU A 46 -4.41 2.14 1.95
C LEU A 46 -5.11 3.48 1.66
N GLU A 47 -6.29 3.71 2.23
CA GLU A 47 -7.05 4.96 2.14
C GLU A 47 -6.67 5.97 3.23
N GLU A 48 -5.99 5.54 4.30
CA GLU A 48 -5.56 6.42 5.38
C GLU A 48 -4.54 7.46 4.86
N PRO A 49 -4.73 8.75 5.19
CA PRO A 49 -3.81 9.79 4.78
C PRO A 49 -2.51 9.73 5.59
N LEU A 50 -1.37 9.88 4.92
CA LEU A 50 -0.05 9.98 5.51
C LEU A 50 0.68 11.22 4.99
N THR A 51 1.65 11.67 5.77
CA THR A 51 2.58 12.73 5.39
C THR A 51 3.98 12.15 5.40
N VAL A 52 4.71 12.31 4.30
CA VAL A 52 6.05 11.77 4.11
C VAL A 52 6.96 12.84 3.55
N SER A 53 8.19 12.89 4.04
CA SER A 53 9.23 13.77 3.54
C SER A 53 10.55 13.03 3.54
N TRP A 54 11.02 12.69 2.35
CA TRP A 54 12.30 12.03 2.13
C TRP A 54 13.14 12.86 1.18
N ASP A 55 14.42 13.00 1.52
CA ASP A 55 15.43 13.62 0.67
C ASP A 55 16.54 12.61 0.42
N HIS A 56 16.65 12.12 -0.82
CA HIS A 56 17.62 11.11 -1.24
C HIS A 56 17.64 9.84 -0.37
N ALA A 57 16.49 9.41 0.16
CA ALA A 57 16.39 8.20 0.96
C ALA A 57 16.29 6.96 0.05
N GLU A 58 16.93 5.86 0.46
CA GLU A 58 16.94 4.62 -0.31
C GLU A 58 15.58 3.91 -0.30
N LEU A 59 15.19 3.35 -1.45
CA LEU A 59 13.93 2.62 -1.65
C LEU A 59 13.68 1.56 -0.55
N ARG A 60 14.69 0.75 -0.22
CA ARG A 60 14.58 -0.28 0.83
C ARG A 60 14.19 0.32 2.17
N THR A 61 14.90 1.37 2.59
CA THR A 61 14.67 2.05 3.86
C THR A 61 13.26 2.65 3.93
N ILE A 62 12.83 3.30 2.85
CA ILE A 62 11.47 3.87 2.73
C ILE A 62 10.42 2.77 2.90
N LEU A 63 10.53 1.67 2.16
CA LEU A 63 9.53 0.60 2.21
C LEU A 63 9.53 -0.13 3.54
N GLN A 64 10.69 -0.33 4.17
CA GLN A 64 10.77 -0.88 5.54
C GLN A 64 10.09 0.04 6.55
N GLN A 65 10.34 1.36 6.50
CA GLN A 65 9.70 2.34 7.37
C GLN A 65 8.18 2.38 7.17
N LEU A 66 7.72 2.39 5.92
CA LEU A 66 6.30 2.39 5.59
C LEU A 66 5.62 1.10 6.07
N SER A 67 6.24 -0.05 5.83
CA SER A 67 5.73 -1.35 6.30
C SER A 67 5.64 -1.43 7.82
N ALA A 68 6.67 -0.95 8.53
CA ALA A 68 6.71 -0.88 9.99
C ALA A 68 5.66 0.08 10.58
N THR A 69 5.43 1.23 9.94
CA THR A 69 4.53 2.28 10.45
C THR A 69 3.06 1.99 10.19
N THR A 70 2.75 1.29 9.09
CA THR A 70 1.36 1.05 8.65
C THR A 70 0.85 -0.36 8.96
N ASP A 71 1.73 -1.24 9.44
CA ASP A 71 1.49 -2.68 9.55
C ASP A 71 0.99 -3.30 8.24
N VAL A 72 1.46 -2.78 7.10
CA VAL A 72 1.18 -3.35 5.78
C VAL A 72 2.40 -4.11 5.29
N ALA A 73 2.19 -5.37 4.90
CA ALA A 73 3.25 -6.19 4.31
C ALA A 73 3.59 -5.68 2.91
N LEU A 74 4.86 -5.29 2.71
CA LEU A 74 5.39 -4.82 1.43
C LEU A 74 6.45 -5.80 0.92
N VAL A 75 6.28 -6.25 -0.33
CA VAL A 75 7.20 -7.16 -1.02
C VAL A 75 7.94 -6.37 -2.08
N ILE A 76 9.26 -6.42 -2.05
CA ILE A 76 10.14 -5.78 -3.05
C ILE A 76 10.64 -6.87 -4.00
N ASP A 77 10.39 -6.72 -5.29
CA ASP A 77 10.98 -7.59 -6.30
C ASP A 77 12.50 -7.39 -6.35
N ARG A 78 13.25 -8.49 -6.32
CA ARG A 78 14.72 -8.48 -6.35
C ARG A 78 15.35 -7.72 -7.54
N ARG A 79 14.63 -7.52 -8.64
CA ARG A 79 15.11 -6.82 -9.84
C ARG A 79 15.09 -5.30 -9.66
N LEU A 80 14.45 -4.79 -8.62
CA LEU A 80 14.53 -3.39 -8.24
C LEU A 80 15.84 -3.14 -7.49
N ASP A 81 16.45 -1.99 -7.74
CA ASP A 81 17.62 -1.55 -6.98
C ASP A 81 17.17 -1.05 -5.59
N PRO A 82 17.51 -1.75 -4.49
CA PRO A 82 17.10 -1.35 -3.15
C PRO A 82 17.72 -0.02 -2.70
N HIS A 83 18.84 0.41 -3.29
CA HIS A 83 19.54 1.65 -2.95
C HIS A 83 19.10 2.82 -3.84
N PHE A 84 18.07 2.63 -4.68
CA PHE A 84 17.57 3.68 -5.55
C PHE A 84 17.13 4.89 -4.70
N PRO A 85 17.71 6.09 -4.91
CA PRO A 85 17.40 7.26 -4.10
C PRO A 85 16.05 7.85 -4.51
N ILE A 86 15.23 8.18 -3.50
CA ILE A 86 13.92 8.79 -3.67
C ILE A 86 13.88 10.11 -2.92
N THR A 87 13.41 11.15 -3.60
CA THR A 87 13.14 12.46 -3.02
C THR A 87 11.66 12.75 -3.21
N LEU A 88 10.91 12.77 -2.12
CA LEU A 88 9.47 12.91 -2.16
C LEU A 88 8.97 13.62 -0.90
N SER A 89 8.20 14.69 -1.10
CA SER A 89 7.50 15.39 -0.02
C SER A 89 6.02 15.48 -0.37
N LEU A 90 5.20 14.74 0.38
CA LEU A 90 3.75 14.68 0.20
C LEU A 90 3.10 14.82 1.57
N ALA A 91 2.14 15.73 1.68
CA ALA A 91 1.36 15.91 2.90
C ALA A 91 -0.07 15.42 2.70
N ASN A 92 -0.60 14.71 3.70
CA ASN A 92 -2.00 14.29 3.79
C ASN A 92 -2.49 13.55 2.52
N ARG A 93 -1.69 12.59 2.04
CA ARG A 93 -2.02 11.77 0.85
C ARG A 93 -2.39 10.35 1.25
N PRO A 94 -3.39 9.71 0.62
CA PRO A 94 -3.68 8.30 0.84
C PRO A 94 -2.42 7.46 0.70
N PHE A 95 -2.24 6.49 1.61
CA PHE A 95 -1.05 5.64 1.61
C PHE A 95 -0.81 4.96 0.25
N LEU A 96 -1.88 4.56 -0.44
CA LEU A 96 -1.78 4.02 -1.80
C LEU A 96 -1.14 5.00 -2.79
N GLU A 97 -1.52 6.28 -2.75
CA GLU A 97 -0.96 7.30 -3.65
C GLU A 97 0.54 7.51 -3.39
N ILE A 98 0.96 7.46 -2.12
CA ILE A 98 2.37 7.54 -1.74
C ILE A 98 3.16 6.36 -2.32
N LEU A 99 2.65 5.14 -2.18
CA LEU A 99 3.30 3.94 -2.72
C LEU A 99 3.37 3.95 -4.26
N VAL A 100 2.32 4.47 -4.93
CA VAL A 100 2.32 4.67 -6.38
C VAL A 100 3.42 5.66 -6.80
N GLU A 101 3.59 6.76 -6.06
CA GLU A 101 4.62 7.75 -6.36
C GLU A 101 6.05 7.23 -6.08
N VAL A 102 6.23 6.47 -4.99
CA VAL A 102 7.48 5.72 -4.71
C VAL A 102 7.80 4.75 -5.85
N GLY A 103 6.80 4.00 -6.33
CA GLY A 103 6.95 3.11 -7.49
C GLY A 103 7.35 3.88 -8.74
N ARG A 104 6.66 4.99 -9.03
CA ARG A 104 6.95 5.84 -10.20
C ARG A 104 8.38 6.35 -10.21
N GLN A 105 8.89 6.84 -9.09
CA GLN A 105 10.28 7.32 -9.00
C GLN A 105 11.29 6.18 -9.17
N SER A 106 11.01 5.01 -8.59
CA SER A 106 11.85 3.81 -8.70
C SER A 106 11.66 2.99 -9.98
N ARG A 107 10.87 3.49 -10.96
CA ARG A 107 10.52 2.78 -12.21
C ARG A 107 9.87 1.41 -11.99
N ALA A 108 9.15 1.29 -10.88
CA ALA A 108 8.40 0.12 -10.48
C ALA A 108 6.89 0.39 -10.54
N GLU A 109 6.10 -0.66 -10.51
CA GLU A 109 4.65 -0.57 -10.33
C GLU A 109 4.20 -1.41 -9.15
N LEU A 110 3.04 -1.01 -8.63
CA LEU A 110 2.42 -1.60 -7.47
C LEU A 110 1.36 -2.62 -7.88
N SER A 111 1.41 -3.79 -7.27
CA SER A 111 0.39 -4.83 -7.38
C SER A 111 -0.25 -5.05 -6.00
N VAL A 112 -1.53 -4.71 -5.87
CA VAL A 112 -2.24 -4.77 -4.59
C VAL A 112 -2.92 -6.12 -4.43
N GLN A 113 -2.46 -6.91 -3.45
CA GLN A 113 -3.10 -8.18 -3.08
C GLN A 113 -3.99 -7.98 -1.85
N SER A 114 -4.79 -9.00 -1.51
CA SER A 114 -5.67 -8.93 -0.35
C SER A 114 -4.95 -8.87 1.00
N ASN A 115 -3.65 -9.13 1.05
CA ASN A 115 -2.90 -9.39 2.28
C ASN A 115 -1.48 -8.81 2.28
N TYR A 116 -0.97 -8.39 1.12
CA TYR A 116 0.30 -7.68 0.99
C TYR A 116 0.27 -6.85 -0.29
N LEU A 117 1.24 -5.95 -0.43
CA LEU A 117 1.48 -5.24 -1.67
C LEU A 117 2.82 -5.68 -2.24
N TYR A 118 2.90 -5.80 -3.55
CA TYR A 118 4.10 -6.15 -4.27
C TYR A 118 4.54 -4.96 -5.12
N LEU A 119 5.80 -4.57 -5.00
CA LEU A 119 6.44 -3.55 -5.81
C LEU A 119 7.49 -4.23 -6.68
N GLY A 120 7.35 -4.12 -8.00
CA GLY A 120 8.26 -4.77 -8.93
C GLY A 120 8.29 -4.13 -10.31
N PRO A 121 9.05 -4.70 -11.26
CA PRO A 121 9.05 -4.23 -12.64
C PRO A 121 7.62 -4.16 -13.21
N PRO A 122 7.30 -3.15 -14.04
CA PRO A 122 5.93 -2.90 -14.51
C PRO A 122 5.21 -4.15 -15.04
N GLN A 123 5.88 -4.93 -15.89
CA GLN A 123 5.30 -6.13 -16.47
C GLN A 123 4.95 -7.18 -15.41
N ALA A 124 5.83 -7.42 -14.45
CA ALA A 124 5.60 -8.39 -13.39
C ALA A 124 4.47 -7.95 -12.44
N ALA A 125 4.51 -6.70 -11.99
CA ALA A 125 3.48 -6.16 -11.09
C ALA A 125 2.08 -6.20 -11.71
N ARG A 126 1.96 -5.85 -13.00
CA ARG A 126 0.71 -5.92 -13.78
C ARG A 126 0.18 -7.34 -13.96
N ASN A 127 1.06 -8.33 -14.06
CA ASN A 127 0.66 -9.71 -14.33
C ASN A 127 0.38 -10.51 -13.06
N LEU A 128 0.94 -10.12 -11.91
CA LEU A 128 0.91 -10.90 -10.68
C LEU A 128 -0.52 -11.26 -10.22
N ARG A 129 -1.43 -10.29 -10.15
CA ARG A 129 -2.83 -10.54 -9.75
C ARG A 129 -3.52 -11.51 -10.69
N THR A 130 -3.25 -11.38 -11.99
CA THR A 130 -3.88 -12.20 -13.01
C THR A 130 -3.34 -13.62 -13.00
N VAL A 131 -2.04 -13.83 -12.87
CA VAL A 131 -1.47 -15.19 -12.77
C VAL A 131 -1.88 -15.89 -11.47
N ILE A 132 -1.94 -15.16 -10.34
CA ILE A 132 -2.48 -15.72 -9.09
C ILE A 132 -3.92 -16.17 -9.28
N ALA A 133 -4.77 -15.32 -9.88
CA ALA A 133 -6.17 -15.65 -10.13
C ALA A 133 -6.33 -16.86 -11.07
N GLN A 134 -5.53 -16.96 -12.14
CA GLN A 134 -5.48 -18.14 -13.02
C GLN A 134 -5.15 -19.39 -12.22
N LYS A 135 -4.12 -19.34 -11.37
CA LYS A 135 -3.70 -20.47 -10.54
C LYS A 135 -4.71 -20.84 -9.46
N GLU A 136 -5.43 -19.87 -8.91
CA GLU A 136 -6.54 -20.14 -7.99
C GLU A 136 -7.76 -20.76 -8.69
N GLU A 137 -8.02 -20.41 -9.95
CA GLU A 137 -9.05 -21.05 -10.78
C GLU A 137 -8.67 -22.49 -11.14
N GLU A 138 -7.45 -22.73 -11.63
CA GLU A 138 -6.90 -24.07 -11.87
C GLU A 138 -6.99 -24.94 -10.61
N LEU A 139 -6.63 -24.37 -9.45
CA LEU A 139 -6.72 -25.04 -8.15
C LEU A 139 -8.17 -25.41 -7.81
N LYS A 140 -9.10 -24.48 -7.98
CA LYS A 140 -10.52 -24.69 -7.67
C LYS A 140 -11.14 -25.79 -8.54
N GLU A 141 -10.82 -25.81 -9.83
CA GLU A 141 -11.26 -26.86 -10.76
C GLU A 141 -10.68 -28.22 -10.38
N ALA A 142 -9.37 -28.29 -10.12
CA ALA A 142 -8.71 -29.53 -9.75
C ALA A 142 -9.17 -30.09 -8.39
N LEU A 143 -9.70 -29.24 -7.50
CA LEU A 143 -10.30 -29.66 -6.23
C LEU A 143 -11.67 -30.34 -6.37
N THR A 144 -12.27 -30.36 -7.55
CA THR A 144 -13.53 -31.08 -7.78
C THR A 144 -13.31 -32.59 -7.67
N GLY A 145 -14.07 -33.26 -6.80
CA GLY A 145 -13.92 -34.71 -6.57
C GLY A 145 -12.73 -35.15 -5.71
N VAL A 146 -11.92 -34.22 -5.21
CA VAL A 146 -10.79 -34.50 -4.31
C VAL A 146 -11.25 -34.69 -2.86
N ASP A 147 -10.53 -35.50 -2.09
CA ASP A 147 -10.84 -35.78 -0.69
C ASP A 147 -10.72 -34.52 0.20
N SER A 148 -11.38 -34.56 1.36
CA SER A 148 -11.51 -33.41 2.26
C SER A 148 -10.19 -32.97 2.89
N LEU A 149 -9.24 -33.88 3.11
CA LEU A 149 -7.95 -33.57 3.71
C LEU A 149 -7.08 -32.82 2.71
N THR A 150 -6.92 -33.37 1.49
CA THR A 150 -6.20 -32.71 0.40
C THR A 150 -6.82 -31.35 0.08
N ARG A 151 -8.16 -31.26 0.05
CA ARG A 151 -8.83 -29.96 -0.12
C ARG A 151 -8.44 -28.96 0.95
N ARG A 152 -8.56 -29.33 2.24
CA ARG A 152 -8.21 -28.44 3.36
C ARG A 152 -6.75 -28.01 3.30
N GLN A 153 -5.86 -28.94 2.97
CA GLN A 153 -4.43 -28.72 2.84
C GLN A 153 -4.10 -27.75 1.70
N MET A 154 -4.75 -27.87 0.55
CA MET A 154 -4.51 -27.02 -0.62
C MET A 154 -5.14 -25.63 -0.52
N THR A 155 -6.27 -25.48 0.19
CA THR A 155 -6.97 -24.19 0.33
C THR A 155 -6.55 -23.38 1.55
N ARG A 156 -5.72 -23.93 2.44
CA ARG A 156 -5.28 -23.21 3.63
C ARG A 156 -4.41 -22.01 3.26
N ARG A 157 -4.53 -20.97 4.07
CA ARG A 157 -3.71 -19.77 4.01
C ARG A 157 -2.74 -19.80 5.18
N THR A 158 -1.48 -19.50 4.91
CA THR A 158 -0.39 -19.57 5.90
C THR A 158 0.53 -18.38 5.73
N ASP A 159 1.20 -18.00 6.82
CA ASP A 159 2.25 -16.99 6.77
C ASP A 159 3.49 -17.62 6.13
N LEU A 160 4.04 -16.95 5.13
CA LEU A 160 5.34 -17.31 4.57
C LEU A 160 6.33 -16.20 4.90
N ILE A 161 7.36 -16.58 5.65
CA ILE A 161 8.40 -15.67 6.14
C ILE A 161 9.75 -16.26 5.78
N TRP A 162 10.66 -15.43 5.30
CA TRP A 162 12.07 -15.78 5.14
C TRP A 162 12.94 -14.57 5.47
N ASP A 163 14.15 -14.86 5.95
CA ASP A 163 15.13 -13.84 6.33
C ASP A 163 16.02 -13.47 5.14
N ASP A 164 16.80 -12.40 5.32
CA ASP A 164 17.82 -12.02 4.35
C ASP A 164 18.77 -13.19 4.09
N LEU A 165 19.25 -13.28 2.84
CA LEU A 165 20.16 -14.32 2.36
C LEU A 165 19.54 -15.72 2.28
N THR A 166 18.22 -15.87 2.44
CA THR A 166 17.53 -17.13 2.13
C THR A 166 17.53 -17.37 0.62
N THR A 167 17.78 -18.60 0.17
CA THR A 167 17.73 -18.92 -1.26
C THR A 167 16.29 -19.20 -1.74
N PRO A 168 15.97 -18.97 -3.03
CA PRO A 168 14.64 -19.30 -3.57
C PRO A 168 14.27 -20.77 -3.38
N LEU A 169 15.23 -21.70 -3.51
CA LEU A 169 15.00 -23.12 -3.33
C LEU A 169 14.64 -23.48 -1.88
N GLU A 170 15.23 -22.81 -0.89
CA GLU A 170 14.87 -22.98 0.51
C GLU A 170 13.45 -22.49 0.80
N VAL A 171 13.06 -21.34 0.23
CA VAL A 171 11.68 -20.85 0.33
C VAL A 171 10.70 -21.83 -0.31
N ILE A 172 11.01 -22.36 -1.50
CA ILE A 172 10.17 -23.36 -2.17
C ILE A 172 10.07 -24.63 -1.32
N ARG A 173 11.17 -25.11 -0.73
CA ARG A 173 11.15 -26.26 0.19
C ARG A 173 10.27 -26.01 1.41
N LYS A 174 10.28 -24.79 1.96
CA LYS A 174 9.39 -24.40 3.05
C LYS A 174 7.92 -24.49 2.62
N ILE A 175 7.56 -23.94 1.46
CA ILE A 175 6.21 -24.04 0.88
C ILE A 175 5.84 -25.51 0.64
N SER A 176 6.73 -26.29 0.02
CA SER A 176 6.55 -27.72 -0.24
C SER A 176 6.30 -28.52 1.04
N GLY A 177 7.08 -28.28 2.10
CA GLY A 177 6.90 -28.95 3.39
C GLY A 177 5.55 -28.60 4.02
N GLU A 178 5.23 -27.31 4.05
CA GLU A 178 3.97 -26.79 4.58
C GLU A 178 2.78 -27.47 3.87
N TYR A 179 2.76 -27.44 2.53
CA TYR A 179 1.67 -28.01 1.73
C TYR A 179 1.87 -29.49 1.38
N THR A 180 2.83 -30.21 1.97
CA THR A 180 3.16 -31.63 1.67
C THR A 180 3.23 -31.94 0.17
N LEU A 181 3.87 -31.06 -0.60
CA LEU A 181 4.08 -31.17 -2.04
C LEU A 181 5.53 -31.53 -2.37
N LYS A 182 5.73 -32.33 -3.41
CA LYS A 182 7.05 -32.61 -3.98
C LYS A 182 7.34 -31.66 -5.14
N LEU A 183 8.52 -31.07 -5.14
CA LEU A 183 9.06 -30.39 -6.31
C LEU A 183 9.72 -31.44 -7.21
N SER A 184 9.27 -31.55 -8.47
CA SER A 184 9.77 -32.57 -9.40
C SER A 184 11.12 -32.22 -10.03
N ASP A 185 11.36 -30.94 -10.32
CA ASP A 185 12.59 -30.43 -10.93
C ASP A 185 12.93 -29.07 -10.32
N SER A 186 14.20 -28.89 -9.92
CA SER A 186 14.72 -27.66 -9.31
C SER A 186 15.72 -26.91 -10.18
N ASP A 187 16.13 -27.46 -11.32
CA ASP A 187 17.28 -26.96 -12.08
C ASP A 187 17.01 -25.59 -12.73
N GLN A 188 15.73 -25.24 -12.89
CA GLN A 188 15.31 -23.94 -13.43
C GLN A 188 15.34 -22.81 -12.39
N ILE A 189 15.49 -23.11 -11.09
CA ILE A 189 15.48 -22.11 -10.03
C ILE A 189 16.87 -21.49 -9.91
N PRO A 190 17.04 -20.18 -10.14
CA PRO A 190 18.35 -19.55 -10.04
C PRO A 190 18.92 -19.60 -8.62
N HIS A 191 20.23 -19.79 -8.52
CA HIS A 191 20.97 -19.63 -7.27
C HIS A 191 21.13 -18.15 -6.96
N ASP A 192 20.30 -17.66 -6.04
CA ASP A 192 20.22 -16.25 -5.67
C ASP A 192 20.02 -16.12 -4.14
N LEU A 193 20.19 -14.91 -3.62
CA LEU A 193 20.00 -14.58 -2.21
C LEU A 193 18.88 -13.56 -2.09
N LEU A 194 17.80 -13.95 -1.42
CA LEU A 194 16.62 -13.12 -1.28
C LEU A 194 16.77 -12.12 -0.14
N THR A 195 16.05 -11.01 -0.29
CA THR A 195 15.80 -10.09 0.82
C THR A 195 14.69 -10.64 1.71
N LYS A 196 14.76 -10.30 3.01
CA LYS A 196 13.72 -10.62 3.99
C LYS A 196 12.33 -10.26 3.48
N CYS A 197 11.36 -11.14 3.71
CA CYS A 197 9.97 -10.94 3.29
C CYS A 197 9.00 -11.61 4.25
N HIS A 198 7.79 -11.06 4.33
CA HIS A 198 6.66 -11.67 5.01
C HIS A 198 5.41 -11.56 4.12
N LEU A 199 4.86 -12.70 3.72
CA LEU A 199 3.55 -12.84 3.08
C LEU A 199 2.53 -13.34 4.12
N PRO A 200 1.78 -12.45 4.80
CA PRO A 200 0.85 -12.86 5.85
C PRO A 200 -0.39 -13.52 5.24
N SER A 201 -0.87 -14.61 5.81
CA SER A 201 -2.10 -15.31 5.40
C SER A 201 -2.21 -15.53 3.87
N ALA A 202 -1.13 -15.93 3.22
CA ALA A 202 -1.08 -16.14 1.78
C ALA A 202 -1.56 -17.55 1.39
N SER A 203 -2.28 -17.65 0.26
CA SER A 203 -2.60 -18.94 -0.37
C SER A 203 -1.37 -19.59 -1.02
N LEU A 204 -1.44 -20.88 -1.34
CA LEU A 204 -0.38 -21.58 -2.08
C LEU A 204 -0.01 -20.83 -3.38
N SER A 205 -1.03 -20.44 -4.16
CA SER A 205 -0.85 -19.70 -5.41
C SER A 205 -0.18 -18.34 -5.17
N GLN A 206 -0.60 -17.60 -4.13
CA GLN A 206 0.05 -16.33 -3.78
C GLN A 206 1.51 -16.50 -3.37
N GLN A 207 1.83 -17.53 -2.57
CA GLN A 207 3.20 -17.80 -2.12
C GLN A 207 4.12 -18.16 -3.29
N LEU A 208 3.70 -19.13 -4.12
CA LEU A 208 4.50 -19.58 -5.26
C LEU A 208 4.61 -18.50 -6.34
N CYS A 209 3.50 -17.88 -6.76
CA CYS A 209 3.53 -16.87 -7.83
C CYS A 209 4.37 -15.65 -7.44
N THR A 210 4.29 -15.16 -6.20
CA THR A 210 5.05 -13.98 -5.75
C THR A 210 6.54 -14.24 -5.63
N LEU A 211 6.94 -15.47 -5.30
CA LEU A 211 8.34 -15.85 -5.36
C LEU A 211 8.82 -16.00 -6.80
N LEU A 212 8.10 -16.77 -7.62
CA LEU A 212 8.55 -17.20 -8.95
C LEU A 212 8.50 -16.07 -9.98
N ILE A 213 7.58 -15.10 -9.86
CA ILE A 213 7.49 -13.98 -10.80
C ILE A 213 8.74 -13.10 -10.80
N GLN A 214 9.50 -13.08 -9.70
CA GLN A 214 10.77 -12.36 -9.59
C GLN A 214 11.86 -12.96 -10.49
N TYR A 215 11.66 -14.19 -10.98
CA TYR A 215 12.56 -14.93 -11.85
C TYR A 215 11.98 -15.15 -13.24
N ASP A 216 10.83 -14.53 -13.57
CA ASP A 216 10.09 -14.80 -14.80
C ASP A 216 9.76 -16.31 -14.93
N LEU A 217 9.34 -16.90 -13.81
CA LEU A 217 8.91 -18.30 -13.68
C LEU A 217 7.47 -18.40 -13.15
N CYS A 218 6.87 -19.56 -13.37
CA CYS A 218 5.57 -19.97 -12.81
C CYS A 218 5.65 -21.44 -12.37
N TYR A 219 4.53 -22.01 -11.96
CA TYR A 219 4.45 -23.43 -11.61
C TYR A 219 3.28 -24.13 -12.31
N GLY A 220 3.39 -25.45 -12.45
CA GLY A 220 2.34 -26.31 -12.95
C GLY A 220 2.30 -27.63 -12.19
N TRP A 221 1.13 -28.26 -12.14
CA TRP A 221 0.96 -29.56 -11.51
C TRP A 221 1.54 -30.67 -12.39
N ASP A 222 2.30 -31.58 -11.79
CA ASP A 222 2.59 -32.89 -12.38
C ASP A 222 1.51 -33.88 -11.95
N GLU A 223 1.28 -33.98 -10.64
CA GLU A 223 0.20 -34.71 -10.03
C GLU A 223 -0.48 -33.83 -8.98
N PHE A 224 -1.73 -33.46 -9.23
CA PHE A 224 -2.46 -32.53 -8.38
C PHE A 224 -2.50 -32.98 -6.92
N GLY A 225 -2.16 -32.06 -6.00
CA GLY A 225 -2.13 -32.33 -4.56
C GLY A 225 -0.93 -33.14 -4.07
N LYS A 226 -0.01 -33.54 -4.96
CA LYS A 226 1.19 -34.31 -4.59
C LYS A 226 2.49 -33.73 -5.12
N SER A 227 2.53 -33.26 -6.36
CA SER A 227 3.74 -32.72 -6.97
C SER A 227 3.50 -31.62 -7.98
N PHE A 228 4.46 -30.70 -8.06
CA PHE A 228 4.49 -29.62 -9.03
C PHE A 228 5.89 -29.46 -9.61
N ARG A 229 5.95 -28.81 -10.77
CA ARG A 229 7.17 -28.41 -11.46
C ARG A 229 7.20 -26.90 -11.65
N ILE A 230 8.41 -26.37 -11.76
CA ILE A 230 8.62 -24.99 -12.19
C ILE A 230 8.56 -24.94 -13.72
N THR A 231 7.96 -23.88 -14.24
CA THR A 231 7.83 -23.64 -15.68
C THR A 231 8.23 -22.20 -16.00
N PRO A 232 8.60 -21.90 -17.25
CA PRO A 232 8.71 -20.52 -17.70
C PRO A 232 7.43 -19.74 -17.45
N PHE A 233 7.55 -18.43 -17.23
CA PHE A 233 6.38 -17.56 -17.12
C PHE A 233 5.62 -17.53 -18.46
N PRO A 234 4.28 -17.62 -18.45
CA PRO A 234 3.49 -17.59 -19.68
C PRO A 234 3.64 -16.24 -20.40
N GLU A 235 3.78 -16.28 -21.73
CA GLU A 235 3.90 -15.07 -22.56
C GLU A 235 2.63 -14.20 -22.50
N ASP A 236 1.46 -14.85 -22.51
CA ASP A 236 0.16 -14.19 -22.45
C ASP A 236 -0.55 -14.47 -21.12
N VAL A 237 -0.73 -13.43 -20.31
CA VAL A 237 -1.46 -13.50 -19.03
C VAL A 237 -2.82 -12.83 -19.18
N SER A 238 -3.88 -13.65 -19.28
CA SER A 238 -5.26 -13.18 -19.33
C SER A 238 -6.22 -14.19 -18.73
N LEU A 239 -7.30 -13.71 -18.14
CA LEU A 239 -8.44 -14.48 -17.69
C LEU A 239 -9.55 -14.37 -18.72
N ARG A 240 -10.31 -15.46 -18.88
CA ARG A 240 -11.56 -15.47 -19.63
C ARG A 240 -12.70 -15.58 -18.63
N GLN A 241 -13.54 -14.56 -18.56
CA GLN A 241 -14.68 -14.57 -17.65
C GLN A 241 -15.96 -14.10 -18.33
N GLN A 242 -17.08 -14.70 -17.91
CA GLN A 242 -18.41 -14.32 -18.36
C GLN A 242 -19.08 -13.43 -17.32
N HIS A 243 -19.53 -12.26 -17.77
CA HIS A 243 -20.18 -11.23 -16.95
C HIS A 243 -21.62 -11.07 -17.38
N ARG A 244 -22.56 -11.16 -16.44
CA ARG A 244 -23.97 -10.90 -16.73
C ARG A 244 -24.22 -9.39 -16.76
N VAL A 245 -24.51 -8.85 -17.94
CA VAL A 245 -24.79 -7.43 -18.12
C VAL A 245 -26.30 -7.18 -18.17
N PRO A 246 -26.87 -6.31 -17.31
CA PRO A 246 -28.26 -5.92 -17.42
C PRO A 246 -28.54 -5.28 -18.79
N LYS A 247 -29.66 -5.63 -19.43
CA LYS A 247 -30.05 -5.10 -20.76
C LYS A 247 -29.96 -3.57 -20.83
N SER A 248 -30.35 -2.88 -19.76
CA SER A 248 -30.34 -1.41 -19.67
C SER A 248 -28.95 -0.78 -19.74
N ARG A 249 -27.87 -1.54 -19.49
CA ARG A 249 -26.48 -1.05 -19.49
C ARG A 249 -25.68 -1.49 -20.71
N ARG A 250 -26.28 -2.30 -21.59
CA ARG A 250 -25.57 -2.90 -22.73
C ARG A 250 -24.89 -1.85 -23.61
N ASP A 251 -25.65 -0.85 -24.07
CA ASP A 251 -25.13 0.19 -24.97
C ASP A 251 -24.08 1.10 -24.30
N GLN A 252 -24.13 1.24 -22.98
CA GLN A 252 -23.08 1.94 -22.24
C GLN A 252 -21.81 1.09 -22.22
N VAL A 253 -21.92 -0.19 -21.81
CA VAL A 253 -20.78 -1.11 -21.73
C VAL A 253 -20.12 -1.30 -23.10
N GLU A 254 -20.89 -1.43 -24.19
CA GLU A 254 -20.33 -1.52 -25.54
C GLU A 254 -19.55 -0.27 -25.95
N ARG A 255 -20.03 0.94 -25.58
CA ARG A 255 -19.31 2.19 -25.86
C ARG A 255 -18.01 2.29 -25.09
N GLU A 256 -18.01 1.91 -23.80
CA GLU A 256 -16.79 1.89 -22.99
C GLU A 256 -15.82 0.81 -23.48
N LEU A 257 -16.29 -0.38 -23.87
CA LEU A 257 -15.39 -1.40 -24.43
C LEU A 257 -14.80 -0.99 -25.79
N ALA A 258 -15.55 -0.23 -26.59
CA ALA A 258 -15.07 0.27 -27.87
C ALA A 258 -13.96 1.33 -27.73
N SER A 259 -13.83 2.00 -26.58
CA SER A 259 -12.71 2.90 -26.30
C SER A 259 -11.44 2.18 -25.84
N HIS A 260 -11.52 0.86 -25.61
CA HIS A 260 -10.43 -0.02 -25.19
C HIS A 260 -10.15 -1.11 -26.24
N PRO A 261 -9.54 -0.75 -27.39
CA PRO A 261 -9.36 -1.67 -28.53
C PRO A 261 -8.45 -2.88 -28.23
N GLU A 262 -7.65 -2.81 -27.15
CA GLU A 262 -6.81 -3.91 -26.66
C GLU A 262 -7.61 -5.05 -26.02
N LEU A 263 -8.83 -4.79 -25.56
CA LEU A 263 -9.66 -5.78 -24.86
C LEU A 263 -10.38 -6.69 -25.86
N LYS A 264 -10.29 -8.00 -25.62
CA LYS A 264 -11.01 -9.00 -26.41
C LYS A 264 -12.32 -9.34 -25.71
N TRP A 265 -13.45 -9.10 -26.37
CA TRP A 265 -14.76 -9.38 -25.79
C TRP A 265 -15.77 -9.87 -26.83
N ASN A 266 -16.76 -10.63 -26.39
CA ASN A 266 -17.87 -11.09 -27.24
C ASN A 266 -19.19 -11.17 -26.44
N TRP A 267 -20.32 -11.07 -27.14
CA TRP A 267 -21.62 -11.32 -26.54
C TRP A 267 -22.05 -12.78 -26.72
N GLY A 268 -22.33 -13.42 -25.59
CA GLY A 268 -23.04 -14.69 -25.52
C GLY A 268 -24.56 -14.53 -25.44
N LYS A 269 -25.24 -15.65 -25.18
CA LYS A 269 -26.69 -15.68 -24.96
C LYS A 269 -27.06 -14.94 -23.66
N ASN A 270 -28.31 -14.49 -23.55
CA ASN A 270 -28.88 -13.92 -22.31
C ASN A 270 -28.15 -12.67 -21.73
N ASN A 271 -27.50 -11.85 -22.58
CA ASN A 271 -26.66 -10.71 -22.17
C ASN A 271 -25.50 -11.12 -21.27
N GLN A 272 -24.90 -12.27 -21.55
CA GLN A 272 -23.59 -12.61 -21.02
C GLN A 272 -22.52 -12.00 -21.92
N LEU A 273 -21.67 -11.17 -21.34
CA LEU A 273 -20.48 -10.62 -21.99
C LEU A 273 -19.30 -11.50 -21.59
N GLU A 274 -18.65 -12.14 -22.55
CA GLU A 274 -17.34 -12.74 -22.31
C GLU A 274 -16.29 -11.66 -22.50
N LEU A 275 -15.43 -11.50 -21.50
CA LEU A 275 -14.26 -10.62 -21.56
C LEU A 275 -13.01 -11.50 -21.39
N ILE A 276 -11.98 -11.22 -22.19
CA ILE A 276 -10.65 -11.81 -22.08
C ILE A 276 -9.68 -10.67 -21.81
N GLY A 277 -9.10 -10.64 -20.61
CA GLY A 277 -8.23 -9.56 -20.14
C GLY A 277 -7.61 -9.88 -18.79
N ARG A 278 -6.97 -8.91 -18.17
CA ARG A 278 -6.41 -9.04 -16.83
C ARG A 278 -7.48 -8.90 -15.75
N VAL A 279 -7.13 -9.21 -14.51
CA VAL A 279 -8.01 -9.00 -13.35
C VAL A 279 -8.49 -7.56 -13.27
N GLU A 280 -7.61 -6.59 -13.52
CA GLU A 280 -7.94 -5.16 -13.52
C GLU A 280 -9.02 -4.80 -14.55
N ASP A 281 -8.98 -5.44 -15.73
CA ASP A 281 -9.95 -5.19 -16.80
C ASP A 281 -11.34 -5.73 -16.41
N HIS A 282 -11.38 -6.87 -15.71
CA HIS A 282 -12.60 -7.43 -15.15
C HIS A 282 -13.16 -6.57 -14.00
N GLU A 283 -12.30 -6.06 -13.12
CA GLU A 283 -12.72 -5.18 -12.01
C GLU A 283 -13.25 -3.84 -12.53
N TRP A 284 -12.60 -3.27 -13.54
CA TRP A 284 -13.09 -2.09 -14.25
C TRP A 284 -14.48 -2.34 -14.84
N LEU A 285 -14.68 -3.45 -15.56
CA LEU A 285 -16.00 -3.81 -16.09
C LEU A 285 -17.04 -3.97 -14.97
N ILE A 286 -16.71 -4.64 -13.87
CA ILE A 286 -17.60 -4.79 -12.71
C ILE A 286 -17.96 -3.42 -12.12
N SER A 287 -17.01 -2.48 -12.06
CA SER A 287 -17.26 -1.11 -11.58
C SER A 287 -18.25 -0.34 -12.48
N LEU A 288 -18.23 -0.59 -13.79
CA LEU A 288 -19.20 -0.04 -14.74
C LEU A 288 -20.59 -0.68 -14.57
N LEU A 289 -20.67 -1.96 -14.24
CA LEU A 289 -21.93 -2.68 -14.03
C LEU A 289 -22.60 -2.33 -12.69
N PHE A 290 -21.78 -2.14 -11.65
CA PHE A 290 -22.21 -1.88 -10.28
C PHE A 290 -21.51 -0.63 -9.72
N PRO A 291 -21.82 0.57 -10.25
CA PRO A 291 -21.28 1.80 -9.70
C PRO A 291 -21.75 1.91 -8.27
N LYS A 292 -20.81 2.13 -7.35
CA LYS A 292 -21.11 2.32 -5.93
C LYS A 292 -22.16 3.44 -5.79
N ARG A 293 -23.37 3.09 -5.33
CA ARG A 293 -24.44 4.05 -5.05
C ARG A 293 -24.03 4.89 -3.84
N GLY A 294 -23.50 6.09 -4.08
CA GLY A 294 -23.20 7.08 -3.03
C GLY A 294 -22.11 6.63 -2.06
N GLY A 295 -20.87 7.05 -2.31
CA GLY A 295 -19.74 6.77 -1.41
C GLY A 295 -18.37 6.64 -2.08
N GLY A 296 -18.23 7.05 -3.33
CA GLY A 296 -16.95 7.20 -3.99
C GLY A 296 -16.93 8.58 -4.62
N ASN A 297 -16.65 9.60 -3.81
CA ASN A 297 -16.26 10.87 -4.37
C ASN A 297 -14.98 10.61 -5.18
N SER A 298 -15.02 11.03 -6.43
CA SER A 298 -13.85 11.51 -7.15
C SER A 298 -12.91 12.21 -6.20
N VAL A 299 -11.62 11.92 -6.36
CA VAL A 299 -10.49 12.70 -5.82
C VAL A 299 -10.76 14.18 -6.06
N VAL A 300 -11.40 14.82 -5.08
CA VAL A 300 -11.64 16.26 -4.98
C VAL A 300 -11.49 16.56 -3.50
N ASN A 301 -10.42 17.31 -3.21
CA ASN A 301 -10.10 17.95 -1.94
C ASN A 301 -11.29 18.06 -0.98
N GLN A 302 -11.33 17.20 0.04
CA GLN A 302 -12.00 17.52 1.29
C GLN A 302 -10.91 17.63 2.35
N GLY A 303 -10.58 18.87 2.70
CA GLY A 303 -9.64 19.19 3.77
C GLY A 303 -10.04 18.47 5.07
N VAL A 304 -9.11 17.69 5.62
CA VAL A 304 -9.28 17.07 6.92
C VAL A 304 -9.14 18.16 7.99
N LYS A 305 -10.08 18.18 8.94
CA LYS A 305 -10.20 19.17 10.02
C LYS A 305 -8.92 19.25 10.85
N LEU A 306 -8.39 20.46 11.03
CA LEU A 306 -7.19 20.77 11.82
C LEU A 306 -7.31 20.23 13.26
N SER A 307 -8.51 20.26 13.85
CA SER A 307 -8.79 19.79 15.22
C SER A 307 -8.58 18.29 15.44
N LEU A 308 -8.36 17.50 14.38
CA LEU A 308 -8.12 16.05 14.46
C LEU A 308 -6.66 15.66 14.16
N GLN A 309 -5.80 16.63 13.85
CA GLN A 309 -4.39 16.39 13.53
C GLN A 309 -3.55 16.23 14.81
N ARG A 310 -2.52 15.38 14.74
CA ARG A 310 -1.52 15.19 15.80
C ARG A 310 -0.14 15.51 15.26
N PHE A 311 0.69 16.15 16.08
CA PHE A 311 2.00 16.67 15.69
C PHE A 311 3.12 16.03 16.50
N THR A 312 4.10 15.45 15.81
CA THR A 312 5.34 14.96 16.42
C THR A 312 6.50 15.69 15.76
N LEU A 313 7.24 16.50 16.53
CA LEU A 313 8.33 17.34 16.04
C LEU A 313 9.33 17.59 17.17
N LYS A 314 10.61 17.31 16.94
CA LYS A 314 11.69 17.58 17.89
C LYS A 314 12.80 18.38 17.22
N GLN A 315 12.85 19.68 17.47
CA GLN A 315 13.81 20.59 16.86
C GLN A 315 14.14 21.76 17.79
N GLU A 316 15.43 22.00 18.02
CA GLU A 316 15.91 23.11 18.84
C GLU A 316 16.30 24.32 17.97
N GLY A 317 15.96 25.53 18.42
CA GLY A 317 16.36 26.79 17.81
C GLY A 317 15.81 27.05 16.41
N VAL A 318 14.65 26.49 16.05
CA VAL A 318 14.02 26.69 14.74
C VAL A 318 13.26 28.00 14.69
N SER A 319 13.29 28.68 13.54
CA SER A 319 12.53 29.92 13.37
C SER A 319 11.03 29.64 13.31
N VAL A 320 10.25 30.41 14.08
CA VAL A 320 8.79 30.29 14.12
C VAL A 320 8.16 30.50 12.74
N VAL A 321 8.68 31.45 11.95
CA VAL A 321 8.18 31.71 10.60
C VAL A 321 8.44 30.52 9.67
N SER A 322 9.63 29.91 9.75
CA SER A 322 9.93 28.71 8.96
C SER A 322 9.04 27.53 9.31
N VAL A 323 8.67 27.36 10.59
CA VAL A 323 7.72 26.33 11.00
C VAL A 323 6.32 26.62 10.48
N ILE A 324 5.87 27.87 10.52
CA ILE A 324 4.57 28.27 9.92
C ILE A 324 4.57 28.00 8.42
N ASP A 325 5.62 28.39 7.69
CA ASP A 325 5.71 28.17 6.25
C ASP A 325 5.66 26.68 5.92
N GLU A 326 6.34 25.84 6.70
CA GLU A 326 6.32 24.39 6.50
C GLU A 326 4.96 23.77 6.84
N LEU A 327 4.30 24.26 7.89
CA LEU A 327 2.94 23.85 8.23
C LEU A 327 1.92 24.32 7.17
N GLN A 328 2.09 25.50 6.59
CA GLN A 328 1.28 25.99 5.47
C GLN A 328 1.48 25.14 4.21
N LYS A 329 2.71 24.73 3.89
CA LYS A 329 2.98 23.75 2.82
C LYS A 329 2.35 22.40 3.12
N SER A 330 2.25 22.01 4.39
CA SER A 330 1.55 20.79 4.83
C SER A 330 0.02 20.89 4.78
N GLY A 331 -0.53 22.05 4.40
CA GLY A 331 -1.96 22.27 4.21
C GLY A 331 -2.68 22.87 5.42
N ILE A 332 -1.96 23.37 6.43
CA ILE A 332 -2.53 24.07 7.59
C ILE A 332 -2.63 25.55 7.27
N GLU A 333 -3.85 26.08 7.24
CA GLU A 333 -4.06 27.49 6.95
C GLU A 333 -3.79 28.35 8.20
N PHE A 334 -2.97 29.39 8.04
CA PHE A 334 -2.74 30.42 9.06
C PHE A 334 -3.32 31.74 8.56
N GLN A 335 -4.21 32.33 9.35
CA GLN A 335 -4.83 33.62 9.08
C GLN A 335 -4.29 34.66 10.07
N PHE A 336 -3.82 35.80 9.57
CA PHE A 336 -3.31 36.89 10.39
C PHE A 336 -4.35 38.03 10.44
N GLU A 337 -4.75 38.45 11.64
CA GLU A 337 -5.71 39.52 11.85
C GLU A 337 -5.16 40.61 12.79
N PRO A 338 -5.09 41.89 12.37
CA PRO A 338 -5.35 42.41 11.02
C PRO A 338 -4.29 41.94 10.01
N ALA A 339 -4.58 41.98 8.70
CA ALA A 339 -3.66 41.47 7.67
C ALA A 339 -2.25 42.11 7.72
N GLU A 340 -2.17 43.40 8.09
CA GLU A 340 -0.92 44.15 8.30
C GLU A 340 -0.02 43.55 9.40
N PHE A 341 -0.59 42.78 10.32
CA PHE A 341 0.17 42.02 11.31
C PHE A 341 0.95 40.88 10.67
N GLY A 342 0.43 40.24 9.63
CA GLY A 342 1.08 39.12 8.94
C GLY A 342 2.42 39.52 8.31
N ASP A 343 2.47 40.68 7.67
CA ASP A 343 3.71 41.20 7.06
C ASP A 343 4.78 41.49 8.13
N ARG A 344 4.38 42.14 9.23
CA ARG A 344 5.27 42.41 10.37
C ARG A 344 5.68 41.13 11.09
N PHE A 345 4.83 40.12 11.13
CA PHE A 345 5.11 38.83 11.76
C PHE A 345 6.17 38.04 10.97
N ARG A 346 6.14 38.10 9.64
CA ARG A 346 7.09 37.41 8.76
C ARG A 346 8.51 37.96 8.83
N GLU A 347 8.70 39.20 9.28
CA GLU A 347 10.02 39.79 9.51
C GLU A 347 10.68 39.34 10.83
N ARG A 348 9.93 38.63 11.69
CA ARG A 348 10.41 38.19 13.00
C ARG A 348 11.42 37.05 12.85
N LYS A 349 12.48 37.09 13.67
CA LYS A 349 13.54 36.07 13.73
C LYS A 349 13.47 35.22 14.99
N ASP A 350 12.31 35.16 15.62
CA ASP A 350 12.11 34.40 16.84
C ASP A 350 12.39 32.92 16.61
N LYS A 351 13.10 32.33 17.57
CA LYS A 351 13.44 30.91 17.57
C LYS A 351 12.76 30.21 18.73
N VAL A 352 12.32 28.99 18.47
CA VAL A 352 11.67 28.13 19.46
C VAL A 352 12.28 26.74 19.44
N ASP A 353 12.27 26.11 20.62
CA ASP A 353 12.56 24.70 20.77
C ASP A 353 11.23 23.96 20.78
N LEU A 354 11.04 23.08 19.80
CA LEU A 354 9.85 22.26 19.65
C LEU A 354 10.20 20.85 20.11
N ASN A 355 9.44 20.33 21.06
CA ASN A 355 9.51 18.94 21.49
C ASN A 355 8.08 18.46 21.70
N LEU A 356 7.50 17.96 20.62
CA LEU A 356 6.12 17.51 20.50
C LEU A 356 6.15 16.03 20.17
N GLN A 357 5.34 15.26 20.90
CA GLN A 357 5.10 13.84 20.65
C GLN A 357 3.59 13.63 20.68
N GLU A 358 3.00 13.32 19.52
CA GLU A 358 1.55 13.17 19.35
C GLU A 358 0.72 14.36 19.85
N ALA A 359 1.27 15.57 19.75
CA ALA A 359 0.69 16.76 20.34
C ALA A 359 -0.56 17.26 19.59
N SER A 360 -1.50 17.88 20.30
CA SER A 360 -2.67 18.53 19.69
C SER A 360 -2.28 19.84 18.95
N PRO A 361 -3.15 20.36 18.07
CA PRO A 361 -2.93 21.67 17.46
C PRO A 361 -2.80 22.80 18.50
N GLU A 362 -3.51 22.70 19.63
CA GLU A 362 -3.40 23.64 20.74
C GLU A 362 -2.04 23.57 21.43
N GLU A 363 -1.50 22.36 21.64
CA GLU A 363 -0.17 22.14 22.23
C GLU A 363 0.95 22.59 21.29
N LEU A 364 0.79 22.35 19.98
CA LEU A 364 1.66 22.89 18.93
C LEU A 364 1.68 24.43 18.99
N CYS A 365 0.50 25.08 18.99
CA CYS A 365 0.41 26.53 19.06
C CYS A 365 0.97 27.08 20.39
N GLN A 366 0.80 26.36 21.49
CA GLN A 366 1.34 26.74 22.78
C GLN A 366 2.88 26.73 22.78
N GLN A 367 3.52 25.74 22.16
CA GLN A 367 4.98 25.72 22.04
C GLN A 367 5.51 26.75 21.04
N LEU A 368 4.80 26.99 19.93
CA LEU A 368 5.18 27.96 18.90
C LEU A 368 5.00 29.41 19.35
N PHE A 369 3.87 29.73 19.96
CA PHE A 369 3.43 31.11 20.21
C PHE A 369 3.37 31.46 21.70
N GLY A 370 3.40 30.50 22.62
CA GLY A 370 3.19 30.76 24.05
C GLY A 370 4.23 31.66 24.72
N LYS A 371 5.40 31.85 24.10
CA LYS A 371 6.45 32.80 24.55
C LYS A 371 6.48 34.11 23.74
N LEU A 372 5.61 34.24 22.74
CA LEU A 372 5.54 35.42 21.87
C LEU A 372 4.36 36.31 22.30
N PRO A 373 4.44 37.63 22.09
CA PRO A 373 3.33 38.55 22.33
C PRO A 373 2.27 38.43 21.21
N VAL A 374 1.62 37.27 21.13
CA VAL A 374 0.70 36.89 20.06
C VAL A 374 -0.45 36.11 20.69
N LYS A 375 -1.68 36.48 20.37
CA LYS A 375 -2.86 35.68 20.67
C LYS A 375 -3.11 34.73 19.50
N TYR A 376 -3.44 33.48 19.81
CA TYR A 376 -3.78 32.49 18.80
C TYR A 376 -5.13 31.84 19.12
N GLU A 377 -5.89 31.53 18.08
CA GLU A 377 -7.13 30.76 18.16
C GLU A 377 -7.06 29.61 17.15
N VAL A 378 -7.24 28.38 17.65
CA VAL A 378 -7.30 27.18 16.81
C VAL A 378 -8.76 26.96 16.40
N LEU A 379 -9.06 27.19 15.12
CA LEU A 379 -10.37 26.92 14.52
C LEU A 379 -10.39 25.55 13.82
N ARG A 380 -11.55 25.16 13.29
CA ARG A 380 -11.77 23.82 12.71
C ARG A 380 -10.88 23.52 11.50
N ASP A 381 -10.49 24.52 10.74
CA ASP A 381 -9.79 24.45 9.46
C ASP A 381 -8.55 25.36 9.38
N LYS A 382 -8.32 26.24 10.36
CA LYS A 382 -7.25 27.23 10.34
C LYS A 382 -6.83 27.69 11.73
N ILE A 383 -5.64 28.29 11.82
CA ILE A 383 -5.12 28.95 13.03
C ILE A 383 -5.15 30.46 12.80
N VAL A 384 -5.85 31.20 13.65
CA VAL A 384 -5.92 32.66 13.59
C VAL A 384 -4.90 33.25 14.56
N LEU A 385 -4.05 34.15 14.07
CA LEU A 385 -3.04 34.85 14.85
C LEU A 385 -3.36 36.34 14.93
N GLN A 386 -3.35 36.88 16.14
CA GLN A 386 -3.61 38.29 16.44
C GLN A 386 -2.47 38.87 17.30
N PRO A 387 -2.16 40.16 17.17
CA PRO A 387 -1.22 40.80 18.10
C PRO A 387 -1.77 40.72 19.54
N ALA A 388 -0.92 40.37 20.50
CA ALA A 388 -1.26 40.63 21.90
C ALA A 388 -1.18 42.14 22.13
N GLU A 389 -2.23 42.73 22.72
CA GLU A 389 -2.25 44.14 23.14
C GLU A 389 -1.13 44.47 24.12
#